data_AF-A0A7S1IGZ3-F1
#
_entry.id   AF-A0A7S1IGZ3-F1
#
_cell.length_a   1.000
_cell.length_b   1.000
_cell.length_c   1.000
_cell.angle_alpha   90.00
_cell.angle_beta   90.00
_cell.angle_gamma   90.00
#
_symmetry.space_group_name_H-M   'P 1'
#
loop_
_entity.id
_entity.type
_entity.pdbx_description
1 polymer ?
#
loop_
_entity_poly.entity_id
_entity_poly.type
_entity_poly.pdbx_seq_one_letter_code
_entity_poly.pdbx_strand_id
1 'polypeptide(L)'
;DYWETAKKKVMADTGNFLDRLQGYDKENMKETVVEKLQPYLKDKNFPPDVVKAVSQALVGLCQWVIAIEKFYRVNKVVKPKKAKLAEADAEFQAAMADLSISQAQLKEVDDRLALLQKTLDESKTKKAALEEEFSLTETKLTRATKLMAGLGGEKSRYTEASANLGEIYSKILGDVVMSAGMIAYLGPFTYKFRAALTSNWLALCKKSGIPGSKEYISASFLGDAVKIQEWQLLGLPSDDFSVENALVSTMARRWPLFIDPQGQANNWIKNLERANKLTTLRPTEGDYLKSLSNCIRYGMPVLLENVGEEMDPVLDPVLTKSVFKESGMLSMTIGDSTIEYNETFRLYITTKLPRPHYTPETSVKVTLINFAITPAGLQDQLLQKVVQFEEREIEERKNKSVQQGAMNKARLKQCEDDILNLLSSGTNLLEDEECINTLDASKRIADDIAMKQQEIEAAGKICDKTRAE
;
A
#
# COMPACT_ATOMS: atom_id res chain seq x y z
N ASP A 1 115.88 -44.99 52.92
CA ASP A 1 115.39 -46.31 52.46
C ASP A 1 113.92 -46.53 52.76
N TYR A 2 113.11 -46.64 51.71
CA TYR A 2 111.66 -46.93 51.79
C TYR A 2 111.32 -48.33 51.24
N TRP A 3 112.30 -49.22 51.07
CA TRP A 3 112.14 -50.53 50.44
C TRP A 3 111.22 -51.47 51.23
N GLU A 4 111.47 -51.62 52.54
CA GLU A 4 110.62 -52.41 53.44
C GLU A 4 109.18 -51.87 53.52
N THR A 5 109.03 -50.55 53.54
CA THR A 5 107.74 -49.86 53.65
C THR A 5 106.92 -49.98 52.36
N ALA A 6 107.55 -49.88 51.18
CA ALA A 6 106.89 -50.08 49.89
C ALA A 6 106.45 -51.54 49.71
N LYS A 7 107.28 -52.50 50.11
CA LYS A 7 106.96 -53.93 50.06
C LYS A 7 105.78 -54.30 50.96
N LYS A 8 105.75 -53.82 52.20
CA LYS A 8 104.69 -54.15 53.19
C LYS A 8 103.39 -53.34 53.03
N LYS A 9 103.45 -52.06 52.64
CA LYS A 9 102.26 -51.20 52.59
C LYS A 9 101.66 -50.98 51.21
N VAL A 10 102.44 -51.18 50.13
CA VAL A 10 101.99 -50.85 48.76
C VAL A 10 101.89 -52.09 47.89
N MET A 11 102.83 -53.05 48.02
CA MET A 11 102.90 -54.22 47.13
C MET A 11 102.47 -55.55 47.76
N ALA A 12 102.08 -55.58 49.05
CA ALA A 12 101.61 -56.80 49.72
C ALA A 12 100.16 -57.19 49.34
N ASP A 13 99.40 -56.26 48.75
CA ASP A 13 97.99 -56.42 48.42
C ASP A 13 97.77 -56.15 46.91
N THR A 14 98.10 -57.16 46.10
CA THR A 14 98.19 -57.06 44.63
C THR A 14 96.85 -56.77 43.93
N GLY A 15 95.72 -57.08 44.56
CA GLY A 15 94.38 -56.75 44.04
C GLY A 15 93.98 -55.29 44.25
N ASN A 16 94.10 -54.79 45.49
CA ASN A 16 93.75 -53.40 45.83
C ASN A 16 94.67 -52.33 45.21
N PHE A 17 95.88 -52.71 44.81
CA PHE A 17 96.82 -51.77 44.19
C PHE A 17 96.33 -51.25 42.83
N LEU A 18 95.75 -52.13 41.99
CA LEU A 18 95.26 -51.75 40.66
C LEU A 18 94.02 -50.87 40.74
N ASP A 19 93.09 -51.18 41.65
CA ASP A 19 91.87 -50.39 41.87
C ASP A 19 92.18 -49.00 42.43
N ARG A 20 93.18 -48.89 43.31
CA ARG A 20 93.68 -47.59 43.77
C ARG A 20 94.36 -46.77 42.68
N LEU A 21 94.97 -47.43 41.69
CA LEU A 21 95.59 -46.81 40.52
C LEU A 21 94.54 -46.32 39.51
N GLN A 22 93.47 -47.08 39.29
CA GLN A 22 92.36 -46.71 38.40
C GLN A 22 91.45 -45.65 39.03
N GLY A 23 91.16 -45.77 40.32
CA GLY A 23 90.38 -44.82 41.11
C GLY A 23 91.18 -43.64 41.65
N TYR A 24 92.43 -43.46 41.20
CA TYR A 24 93.24 -42.32 41.64
C TYR A 24 92.61 -41.01 41.17
N ASP A 25 92.37 -40.11 42.14
CA ASP A 25 91.79 -38.79 41.89
C ASP A 25 92.80 -37.90 41.14
N LYS A 26 92.83 -38.08 39.82
CA LYS A 26 93.64 -37.32 38.87
C LYS A 26 93.23 -35.85 38.79
N GLU A 27 92.06 -35.46 39.31
CA GLU A 27 91.53 -34.10 39.22
C GLU A 27 91.90 -33.20 40.42
N ASN A 28 92.21 -33.80 41.59
CA ASN A 28 92.63 -33.10 42.82
C ASN A 28 94.03 -33.50 43.33
N MET A 29 95.02 -33.57 42.44
CA MET A 29 96.42 -33.70 42.87
C MET A 29 96.96 -32.43 43.53
N LYS A 30 97.68 -32.58 44.65
CA LYS A 30 98.40 -31.49 45.31
C LYS A 30 99.70 -31.18 44.57
N GLU A 31 99.98 -29.90 44.34
CA GLU A 31 101.17 -29.42 43.61
C GLU A 31 102.49 -29.97 44.21
N THR A 32 102.54 -30.07 45.55
CA THR A 32 103.65 -30.67 46.31
C THR A 32 104.01 -32.12 45.94
N VAL A 33 103.08 -32.91 45.40
CA VAL A 33 103.31 -34.31 45.00
C VAL A 33 103.93 -34.35 43.60
N VAL A 34 103.50 -33.48 42.70
CA VAL A 34 104.02 -33.35 41.33
C VAL A 34 105.42 -32.74 41.33
N GLU A 35 105.68 -31.77 42.22
CA GLU A 35 107.02 -31.20 42.43
C GLU A 35 108.02 -32.23 42.96
N LYS A 36 107.59 -33.13 43.83
CA LYS A 36 108.42 -34.24 44.33
C LYS A 36 108.64 -35.34 43.28
N LEU A 37 107.78 -35.46 42.28
CA LEU A 37 107.91 -36.40 41.16
C LEU A 37 108.84 -35.89 40.06
N GLN A 38 109.00 -34.57 39.91
CA GLN A 38 109.86 -33.95 38.88
C GLN A 38 111.32 -34.44 38.83
N PRO A 39 112.04 -34.63 39.95
CA PRO A 39 113.42 -35.11 39.92
C PRO A 39 113.53 -36.53 39.36
N TYR A 40 112.55 -37.39 39.67
CA TYR A 40 112.51 -38.79 39.24
C TYR A 40 112.11 -38.94 37.77
N LEU A 41 111.21 -38.07 37.27
CA LEU A 41 110.83 -38.03 35.86
C LEU A 41 111.94 -37.47 34.93
N LYS A 42 112.88 -36.69 35.48
CA LYS A 42 114.04 -36.12 34.77
C LYS A 42 115.27 -37.02 34.81
N ASP A 43 115.23 -38.12 35.56
CA ASP A 43 116.31 -39.09 35.63
C ASP A 43 116.41 -39.88 34.30
N LYS A 44 117.63 -40.07 33.80
CA LYS A 44 117.90 -40.74 32.51
C LYS A 44 117.52 -42.22 32.53
N ASN A 45 117.34 -42.81 33.72
CA ASN A 45 116.97 -44.22 33.90
C ASN A 45 115.45 -44.46 34.02
N PHE A 46 114.63 -43.40 34.06
CA PHE A 46 113.16 -43.47 34.22
C PHE A 46 112.31 -43.47 32.92
N PRO A 47 112.82 -43.31 31.68
CA PRO A 47 112.00 -43.44 30.48
C PRO A 47 111.44 -44.86 30.32
N PRO A 48 110.20 -45.04 29.79
CA PRO A 48 109.59 -46.35 29.58
C PRO A 48 110.47 -47.30 28.74
N ASP A 49 111.26 -46.76 27.82
CA ASP A 49 112.15 -47.51 26.92
C ASP A 49 113.37 -48.11 27.63
N VAL A 50 113.88 -47.46 28.69
CA VAL A 50 115.02 -47.94 29.49
C VAL A 50 114.55 -48.97 30.52
N VAL A 51 113.40 -48.72 31.17
CA VAL A 51 112.80 -49.63 32.15
C VAL A 51 112.36 -50.95 31.51
N LYS A 52 112.01 -50.93 30.21
CA LYS A 52 111.66 -52.12 29.41
C LYS A 52 112.77 -53.18 29.36
N ALA A 53 114.04 -52.78 29.46
CA ALA A 53 115.18 -53.71 29.46
C ALA A 53 115.33 -54.49 30.78
N VAL A 54 114.74 -54.00 31.88
CA VAL A 54 114.85 -54.61 33.22
C VAL A 54 113.56 -55.34 33.62
N SER A 55 112.38 -54.82 33.26
CA SER A 55 111.10 -55.53 33.48
C SER A 55 109.95 -54.94 32.65
N GLN A 56 109.23 -55.81 31.92
CA GLN A 56 108.11 -55.42 31.06
C GLN A 56 106.88 -54.93 31.85
N ALA A 57 106.67 -55.42 33.07
CA ALA A 57 105.54 -55.03 33.93
C ALA A 57 105.68 -53.62 34.52
N LEU A 58 106.91 -53.11 34.69
CA LEU A 58 107.17 -51.77 35.24
C LEU A 58 106.94 -50.65 34.21
N VAL A 59 106.88 -50.97 32.92
CA VAL A 59 106.62 -50.02 31.83
C VAL A 59 105.24 -49.36 31.98
N GLY A 60 104.20 -50.13 32.33
CA GLY A 60 102.84 -49.63 32.48
C GLY A 60 102.68 -48.63 33.63
N LEU A 61 103.36 -48.87 34.76
CA LEU A 61 103.39 -47.95 35.90
C LEU A 61 104.15 -46.67 35.56
N CYS A 62 105.26 -46.78 34.83
CA CYS A 62 106.02 -45.62 34.38
C CYS A 62 105.20 -44.72 33.43
N GLN A 63 104.49 -45.31 32.47
CA GLN A 63 103.61 -44.57 31.56
C GLN A 63 102.43 -43.92 32.30
N TRP A 64 101.87 -44.60 33.31
CA TRP A 64 100.81 -44.04 34.14
C TRP A 64 101.27 -42.78 34.89
N VAL A 65 102.46 -42.79 35.51
CA VAL A 65 103.01 -41.60 36.20
C VAL A 65 103.23 -40.43 35.24
N ILE A 66 103.74 -40.70 34.03
CA ILE A 66 103.93 -39.67 32.98
C ILE A 66 102.58 -39.11 32.50
N ALA A 67 101.57 -39.98 32.33
CA ALA A 67 100.23 -39.56 31.88
C ALA A 67 99.50 -38.73 32.94
N ILE A 68 99.68 -39.07 34.23
CA ILE A 68 99.13 -38.33 35.37
C ILE A 68 99.75 -36.92 35.47
N GLU A 69 101.06 -36.77 35.27
CA GLU A 69 101.73 -35.46 35.26
C GLU A 69 101.26 -34.56 34.10
N LYS A 70 101.12 -35.14 32.90
CA LYS A 70 100.58 -34.43 31.73
C LYS A 70 99.11 -34.02 31.95
N PHE A 71 98.29 -34.90 32.51
CA PHE A 71 96.89 -34.61 32.83
C PHE A 71 96.78 -33.45 33.83
N TYR A 72 97.61 -33.42 34.88
CA TYR A 72 97.64 -32.32 35.84
C TYR A 72 97.93 -30.96 35.17
N ARG A 73 98.93 -30.90 34.27
CA ARG A 73 99.28 -29.67 33.55
C ARG A 73 98.14 -29.15 32.67
N VAL A 74 97.47 -30.03 31.94
CA VAL A 74 96.35 -29.66 31.08
C VAL A 74 95.12 -29.28 31.91
N ASN A 75 94.86 -30.00 33.00
CA ASN A 75 93.74 -29.73 33.89
C ASN A 75 93.87 -28.35 34.59
N LYS A 76 95.10 -27.89 34.89
CA LYS A 76 95.35 -26.54 35.43
C LYS A 76 94.84 -25.42 34.51
N VAL A 77 94.88 -25.62 33.19
CA VAL A 77 94.42 -24.63 32.19
C VAL A 77 92.93 -24.79 31.84
N VAL A 78 92.41 -26.02 31.90
CA VAL A 78 91.03 -26.34 31.52
C VAL A 78 90.03 -26.12 32.66
N LYS A 79 90.44 -26.31 33.92
CA LYS A 79 89.59 -26.08 35.11
C LYS A 79 88.97 -24.67 35.17
N PRO A 80 89.72 -23.56 34.96
CA PRO A 80 89.11 -22.22 34.93
C PRO A 80 88.21 -21.99 33.70
N LYS A 81 88.50 -22.64 32.56
CA LYS A 81 87.64 -22.54 31.36
C LYS A 81 86.32 -23.31 31.52
N LYS A 82 86.35 -24.49 32.14
CA LYS A 82 85.15 -25.25 32.51
C LYS A 82 84.30 -24.52 33.55
N ALA A 83 84.93 -23.86 34.52
CA ALA A 83 84.22 -23.03 35.49
C ALA A 83 83.53 -21.83 34.83
N LYS A 84 84.22 -21.10 33.94
CA LYS A 84 83.62 -19.98 33.17
C LYS A 84 82.51 -20.43 32.21
N LEU A 85 82.66 -21.60 31.59
CA LEU A 85 81.61 -22.18 30.75
C LEU A 85 80.37 -22.50 31.58
N ALA A 86 80.54 -23.15 32.74
CA ALA A 86 79.43 -23.47 33.63
C ALA A 86 78.71 -22.22 34.17
N GLU A 87 79.46 -21.14 34.45
CA GLU A 87 78.91 -19.85 34.86
C GLU A 87 78.09 -19.19 33.73
N ALA A 88 78.65 -19.13 32.51
CA ALA A 88 77.93 -18.58 31.35
C ALA A 88 76.73 -19.44 30.93
N ASP A 89 76.83 -20.78 31.03
CA ASP A 89 75.71 -21.70 30.77
C ASP A 89 74.60 -21.52 31.81
N ALA A 90 74.95 -21.29 33.08
CA ALA A 90 73.97 -21.01 34.13
C ALA A 90 73.25 -19.67 33.90
N GLU A 91 73.99 -18.60 33.55
CA GLU A 91 73.41 -17.31 33.18
C GLU A 91 72.53 -17.40 31.93
N PHE A 92 72.96 -18.15 30.90
CA PHE A 92 72.19 -18.38 29.69
C PHE A 92 70.90 -19.15 29.95
N GLN A 93 70.94 -20.19 30.78
CA GLN A 93 69.77 -20.95 31.20
C GLN A 93 68.78 -20.08 31.99
N ALA A 94 69.27 -19.24 32.91
CA ALA A 94 68.44 -18.30 33.64
C ALA A 94 67.76 -17.28 32.70
N ALA A 95 68.52 -16.67 31.79
CA ALA A 95 67.99 -15.71 30.81
C ALA A 95 67.00 -16.35 29.83
N MET A 96 67.23 -17.60 29.40
CA MET A 96 66.30 -18.36 28.56
C MET A 96 65.01 -18.72 29.30
N ALA A 97 65.10 -19.05 30.60
CA ALA A 97 63.93 -19.29 31.42
C ALA A 97 63.06 -18.01 31.52
N ASP A 98 63.69 -16.87 31.84
CA ASP A 98 63.03 -15.55 31.93
C ASP A 98 62.43 -15.11 30.59
N LEU A 99 63.12 -15.36 29.48
CA LEU A 99 62.62 -15.09 28.13
C LEU A 99 61.38 -15.96 27.83
N SER A 100 61.39 -17.24 28.20
CA SER A 100 60.24 -18.11 27.97
C SER A 100 59.02 -17.68 28.80
N ILE A 101 59.24 -17.22 30.04
CA ILE A 101 58.18 -16.69 30.90
C ILE A 101 57.61 -15.41 30.28
N SER A 102 58.47 -14.50 29.85
CA SER A 102 58.05 -13.24 29.23
C SER A 102 57.31 -13.45 27.90
N GLN A 103 57.76 -14.41 27.08
CA GLN A 103 57.07 -14.81 25.84
C GLN A 103 55.72 -15.46 26.11
N ALA A 104 55.60 -16.30 27.15
CA ALA A 104 54.34 -16.90 27.55
C ALA A 104 53.34 -15.84 28.03
N GLN A 105 53.79 -14.86 28.82
CA GLN A 105 52.97 -13.72 29.26
C GLN A 105 52.53 -12.84 28.08
N LEU A 106 53.43 -12.55 27.13
CA LEU A 106 53.09 -11.79 25.94
C LEU A 106 52.02 -12.51 25.11
N LYS A 107 52.18 -13.83 24.92
CA LYS A 107 51.21 -14.64 24.19
C LYS A 107 49.84 -14.67 24.88
N GLU A 108 49.80 -14.79 26.21
CA GLU A 108 48.55 -14.73 26.97
C GLU A 108 47.85 -13.37 26.79
N VAL A 109 48.60 -12.26 26.83
CA VAL A 109 48.06 -10.93 26.59
C VAL A 109 47.57 -10.78 25.16
N ASP A 110 48.33 -11.22 24.16
CA ASP A 110 47.94 -11.17 22.74
C ASP A 110 46.69 -12.00 22.46
N ASP A 111 46.60 -13.23 23.00
CA ASP A 111 45.43 -14.10 22.87
C ASP A 111 44.20 -13.44 23.53
N ARG A 112 44.38 -12.80 24.69
CA ARG A 112 43.32 -12.06 25.38
C ARG A 112 42.89 -10.81 24.62
N LEU A 113 43.83 -10.09 24.01
CA LEU A 113 43.57 -8.90 23.20
C LEU A 113 42.83 -9.28 21.91
N ALA A 114 43.23 -10.37 21.25
CA ALA A 114 42.54 -10.91 20.08
C ALA A 114 41.10 -11.34 20.40
N LEU A 115 40.88 -11.99 21.55
CA LEU A 115 39.55 -12.36 22.02
C LEU A 115 38.68 -11.13 22.31
N LEU A 116 39.23 -10.13 22.99
CA LEU A 116 38.55 -8.86 23.29
C LEU A 116 38.21 -8.11 21.99
N GLN A 117 39.13 -8.06 21.03
CA GLN A 117 38.93 -7.42 19.74
C GLN A 117 37.79 -8.09 18.97
N LYS A 118 37.79 -9.43 18.89
CA LYS A 118 36.71 -10.20 18.28
C LYS A 118 35.36 -9.94 18.95
N THR A 119 35.32 -9.94 20.28
CA THR A 119 34.10 -9.68 21.06
C THR A 119 33.58 -8.26 20.84
N LEU A 120 34.49 -7.29 20.71
CA LEU A 120 34.16 -5.89 20.44
C LEU A 120 33.60 -5.71 19.03
N ASP A 121 34.17 -6.38 18.02
CA ASP A 121 33.66 -6.32 16.64
C ASP A 121 32.30 -7.04 16.51
N GLU A 122 32.11 -8.17 17.18
CA GLU A 122 30.80 -8.84 17.29
C GLU A 122 29.75 -7.97 18.01
N SER A 123 30.16 -7.24 19.04
CA SER A 123 29.24 -6.34 19.77
C SER A 123 28.89 -5.09 18.95
N LYS A 124 29.85 -4.54 18.20
CA LYS A 124 29.62 -3.41 17.29
C LYS A 124 28.69 -3.76 16.14
N THR A 125 28.89 -4.92 15.53
CA THR A 125 28.01 -5.40 14.44
C THR A 125 26.58 -5.64 14.95
N LYS A 126 26.42 -6.27 16.12
CA LYS A 126 25.11 -6.40 16.77
C LYS A 126 24.47 -5.06 17.09
N LYS A 127 25.25 -4.10 17.61
CA LYS A 127 24.76 -2.75 17.90
C LYS A 127 24.25 -2.06 16.62
N ALA A 128 25.02 -2.09 15.54
CA ALA A 128 24.63 -1.47 14.28
C ALA A 128 23.35 -2.09 13.70
N ALA A 129 23.24 -3.43 13.73
CA ALA A 129 22.03 -4.13 13.29
C ALA A 129 20.79 -3.75 14.11
N LEU A 130 20.94 -3.65 15.44
CA LEU A 130 19.85 -3.23 16.33
C LEU A 130 19.46 -1.76 16.12
N GLU A 131 20.43 -0.87 15.86
CA GLU A 131 20.15 0.54 15.55
C GLU A 131 19.38 0.69 14.23
N GLU A 132 19.74 -0.11 13.21
CA GLU A 132 19.03 -0.16 11.94
C GLU A 132 17.59 -0.69 12.12
N GLU A 133 17.43 -1.81 12.82
CA GLU A 133 16.11 -2.40 13.11
C GLU A 133 15.22 -1.46 13.93
N PHE A 134 15.80 -0.75 14.90
CA PHE A 134 15.10 0.28 15.68
C PHE A 134 14.60 1.42 14.78
N SER A 135 15.47 1.95 13.91
CA SER A 135 15.11 3.04 12.99
C SER A 135 14.01 2.65 12.00
N LEU A 136 14.05 1.41 11.50
CA LEU A 136 13.04 0.85 10.61
C LEU A 136 11.70 0.70 11.35
N THR A 137 11.73 0.21 12.59
CA THR A 137 10.54 0.00 13.42
C THR A 137 9.90 1.33 13.80
N GLU A 138 10.70 2.34 14.15
CA GLU A 138 10.22 3.70 14.45
C GLU A 138 9.54 4.34 13.23
N THR A 139 10.12 4.16 12.05
CA THR A 139 9.54 4.62 10.78
C THR A 139 8.21 3.90 10.50
N LYS A 140 8.18 2.57 10.66
CA LYS A 140 6.96 1.76 10.50
C LYS A 140 5.87 2.17 11.50
N LEU A 141 6.23 2.47 12.75
CA LEU A 141 5.31 2.91 13.78
C LEU A 141 4.71 4.29 13.47
N THR A 142 5.54 5.24 13.03
CA THR A 142 5.10 6.58 12.62
C THR A 142 4.12 6.49 11.45
N ARG A 143 4.45 5.66 10.45
CA ARG A 143 3.59 5.38 9.28
C ARG A 143 2.26 4.72 9.68
N ALA A 144 2.30 3.69 10.54
CA ALA A 144 1.11 3.02 11.05
C ALA A 144 0.19 3.97 11.83
N THR A 145 0.77 4.86 12.65
CA THR A 145 0.01 5.83 13.44
C THR A 145 -0.72 6.83 12.54
N LYS A 146 -0.05 7.36 11.51
CA LYS A 146 -0.66 8.24 10.51
C LYS A 146 -1.80 7.53 9.76
N LEU A 147 -1.57 6.29 9.34
CA LEU A 147 -2.55 5.49 8.61
C LEU A 147 -3.78 5.16 9.48
N MET A 148 -3.59 4.77 10.73
CA MET A 148 -4.68 4.54 11.68
C MET A 148 -5.49 5.82 11.95
N ALA A 149 -4.83 6.96 12.15
CA ALA A 149 -5.50 8.25 12.33
C ALA A 149 -6.22 8.71 11.05
N GLY A 150 -5.65 8.42 9.88
CA GLY A 150 -6.24 8.66 8.57
C GLY A 150 -7.55 7.89 8.40
N LEU A 151 -7.48 6.56 8.55
CA LEU A 151 -8.59 5.63 8.31
C LEU A 151 -9.63 5.57 9.44
N GLY A 152 -9.33 6.08 10.64
CA GLY A 152 -10.27 6.05 11.77
C GLY A 152 -11.55 6.86 11.52
N GLY A 153 -11.42 8.04 10.91
CA GLY A 153 -12.56 8.87 10.50
C GLY A 153 -13.36 8.17 9.39
N GLU A 154 -12.64 7.62 8.41
CA GLU A 154 -13.22 6.92 7.27
C GLU A 154 -14.02 5.68 7.68
N LYS A 155 -13.49 4.89 8.61
CA LYS A 155 -14.19 3.76 9.21
C LYS A 155 -15.51 4.18 9.84
N SER A 156 -15.52 5.28 10.59
CA SER A 156 -16.73 5.78 11.25
C SER A 156 -17.76 6.22 10.21
N ARG A 157 -17.33 6.96 9.19
CA ARG A 157 -18.18 7.41 8.07
C ARG A 157 -18.78 6.24 7.30
N TYR A 158 -17.98 5.25 6.91
CA TYR A 158 -18.48 4.06 6.22
C TYR A 158 -19.40 3.22 7.08
N THR A 159 -19.15 3.16 8.39
CA THR A 159 -20.05 2.44 9.32
C THR A 159 -21.42 3.13 9.39
N GLU A 160 -21.44 4.46 9.50
CA GLU A 160 -22.68 5.24 9.50
C GLU A 160 -23.40 5.16 8.14
N ALA A 161 -22.67 5.33 7.04
CA ALA A 161 -23.22 5.20 5.69
C ALA A 161 -23.80 3.80 5.44
N SER A 162 -23.12 2.76 5.90
CA SER A 162 -23.61 1.37 5.83
C SER A 162 -24.87 1.17 6.65
N ALA A 163 -24.98 1.76 7.84
CA ALA A 163 -26.19 1.69 8.66
C ALA A 163 -27.37 2.40 7.97
N ASN A 164 -27.13 3.62 7.46
CA ASN A 164 -28.13 4.40 6.72
C ASN A 164 -28.59 3.69 5.45
N LEU A 165 -27.66 3.12 4.67
CA LEU A 165 -27.98 2.32 3.49
C LEU A 165 -28.75 1.05 3.87
N GLY A 166 -28.42 0.41 4.99
CA GLY A 166 -29.17 -0.74 5.52
C GLY A 166 -30.63 -0.38 5.83
N GLU A 167 -30.87 0.80 6.43
CA GLU A 167 -32.22 1.30 6.65
C GLU A 167 -32.97 1.56 5.34
N ILE A 168 -32.33 2.22 4.37
CA ILE A 168 -32.92 2.50 3.05
C ILE A 168 -33.23 1.19 2.33
N TYR A 169 -32.31 0.22 2.38
CA TYR A 169 -32.47 -1.09 1.75
C TYR A 169 -33.71 -1.83 2.28
N SER A 170 -33.99 -1.73 3.58
CA SER A 170 -35.21 -2.33 4.14
C SER A 170 -36.50 -1.70 3.62
N LYS A 171 -36.48 -0.42 3.22
CA LYS A 171 -37.64 0.38 2.77
C LYS A 171 -37.76 0.44 1.23
N ILE A 172 -36.75 -0.01 0.51
CA ILE A 172 -36.64 0.17 -0.95
C ILE A 172 -37.80 -0.48 -1.71
N LEU A 173 -38.32 -1.62 -1.23
CA LEU A 173 -39.35 -2.36 -1.91
C LEU A 173 -40.63 -1.53 -2.09
N GLY A 174 -41.09 -0.87 -1.02
CA GLY A 174 -42.26 -0.01 -1.08
C GLY A 174 -42.03 1.19 -1.99
N ASP A 175 -40.88 1.84 -1.88
CA ASP A 175 -40.56 3.04 -2.68
C ASP A 175 -40.44 2.71 -4.18
N VAL A 176 -39.87 1.54 -4.53
CA VAL A 176 -39.82 1.04 -5.93
C VAL A 176 -41.22 0.77 -6.47
N VAL A 177 -42.11 0.15 -5.70
CA VAL A 177 -43.50 -0.11 -6.13
C VAL A 177 -44.23 1.21 -6.40
N MET A 178 -44.06 2.19 -5.51
CA MET A 178 -44.62 3.53 -5.67
C MET A 178 -44.08 4.23 -6.91
N SER A 179 -42.76 4.18 -7.13
CA SER A 179 -42.10 4.71 -8.33
C SER A 179 -42.57 4.06 -9.62
N ALA A 180 -42.66 2.72 -9.65
CA ALA A 180 -43.13 1.99 -10.81
C ALA A 180 -44.57 2.35 -11.16
N GLY A 181 -45.45 2.45 -10.16
CA GLY A 181 -46.83 2.90 -10.33
C GLY A 181 -46.92 4.33 -10.86
N MET A 182 -46.09 5.23 -10.34
CA MET A 182 -46.00 6.62 -10.79
C MET A 182 -45.62 6.71 -12.28
N ILE A 183 -44.52 6.05 -12.67
CA ILE A 183 -44.02 6.06 -14.05
C ILE A 183 -45.02 5.41 -15.01
N ALA A 184 -45.69 4.33 -14.59
CA ALA A 184 -46.60 3.58 -15.46
C ALA A 184 -47.95 4.27 -15.66
N TYR A 185 -48.53 4.84 -14.60
CA TYR A 185 -49.94 5.24 -14.58
C TYR A 185 -50.19 6.73 -14.32
N LEU A 186 -49.29 7.41 -13.60
CA LEU A 186 -49.60 8.75 -13.10
C LEU A 186 -49.32 9.88 -14.11
N GLY A 187 -48.55 9.61 -15.16
CA GLY A 187 -48.20 10.57 -16.22
C GLY A 187 -49.36 11.44 -16.76
N PRO A 188 -50.55 10.91 -17.08
CA PRO A 188 -51.65 11.70 -17.65
C PRO A 188 -52.39 12.58 -16.63
N PHE A 189 -52.22 12.33 -15.33
CA PHE A 189 -53.02 12.97 -14.30
C PHE A 189 -52.43 14.29 -13.82
N THR A 190 -53.29 15.14 -13.25
CA THR A 190 -52.89 16.42 -12.64
C THR A 190 -52.24 16.20 -11.27
N TYR A 191 -51.41 17.16 -10.86
CA TYR A 191 -50.69 17.12 -9.59
C TYR A 191 -51.57 16.74 -8.38
N LYS A 192 -52.72 17.41 -8.19
CA LYS A 192 -53.64 17.13 -7.07
C LYS A 192 -54.12 15.68 -7.04
N PHE A 193 -54.41 15.13 -8.21
CA PHE A 193 -54.88 13.75 -8.33
C PHE A 193 -53.73 12.76 -8.07
N ARG A 194 -52.53 13.05 -8.57
CA ARG A 194 -51.32 12.26 -8.26
C ARG A 194 -51.05 12.24 -6.76
N ALA A 195 -51.04 13.40 -6.09
CA ALA A 195 -50.80 13.48 -4.65
C ALA A 195 -51.82 12.67 -3.83
N ALA A 196 -53.11 12.73 -4.21
CA ALA A 196 -54.15 11.92 -3.58
C ALA A 196 -53.95 10.41 -3.80
N LEU A 197 -53.63 9.99 -5.03
CA LEU A 197 -53.36 8.58 -5.34
C LEU A 197 -52.10 8.08 -4.65
N THR A 198 -51.00 8.83 -4.67
CA THR A 198 -49.75 8.49 -4.00
C THR A 198 -49.98 8.31 -2.51
N SER A 199 -50.76 9.20 -1.87
CA SER A 199 -51.12 9.07 -0.45
C SER A 199 -51.93 7.80 -0.16
N ASN A 200 -52.91 7.49 -1.02
CA ASN A 200 -53.72 6.28 -0.91
C ASN A 200 -52.90 5.00 -1.12
N TRP A 201 -52.03 4.97 -2.14
CA TRP A 201 -51.15 3.85 -2.43
C TRP A 201 -50.14 3.62 -1.31
N LEU A 202 -49.60 4.70 -0.72
CA LEU A 202 -48.73 4.60 0.45
C LEU A 202 -49.46 4.00 1.66
N ALA A 203 -50.71 4.41 1.90
CA ALA A 203 -51.55 3.83 2.95
C ALA A 203 -51.85 2.34 2.70
N LEU A 204 -52.09 1.94 1.44
CA LEU A 204 -52.28 0.55 1.04
C LEU A 204 -51.01 -0.29 1.21
N CYS A 205 -49.84 0.25 0.87
CA CYS A 205 -48.54 -0.41 1.10
C CYS A 205 -48.33 -0.68 2.59
N LYS A 206 -48.57 0.33 3.44
CA LYS A 206 -48.51 0.21 4.91
C LYS A 206 -49.49 -0.84 5.43
N LYS A 207 -50.74 -0.84 4.96
CA LYS A 207 -51.76 -1.84 5.34
C LYS A 207 -51.38 -3.26 4.92
N SER A 208 -50.69 -3.40 3.79
CA SER A 208 -50.25 -4.69 3.25
C SER A 208 -48.94 -5.19 3.86
N GLY A 209 -48.36 -4.46 4.82
CA GLY A 209 -47.10 -4.83 5.46
C GLY A 209 -45.86 -4.64 4.57
N ILE A 210 -45.96 -3.86 3.49
CA ILE A 210 -44.83 -3.57 2.60
C ILE A 210 -44.00 -2.46 3.26
N PRO A 211 -42.71 -2.69 3.57
CA PRO A 211 -41.85 -1.67 4.13
C PRO A 211 -41.56 -0.59 3.07
N GLY A 212 -41.72 0.67 3.46
CA GLY A 212 -41.54 1.83 2.59
C GLY A 212 -41.26 3.09 3.42
N SER A 213 -40.89 4.17 2.74
CA SER A 213 -40.62 5.45 3.40
C SER A 213 -41.89 6.03 4.06
N LYS A 214 -41.71 6.84 5.11
CA LYS A 214 -42.84 7.46 5.84
C LYS A 214 -43.66 8.36 4.91
N GLU A 215 -42.94 9.09 4.09
CA GLU A 215 -43.41 9.96 3.01
C GLU A 215 -42.64 9.58 1.74
N TYR A 216 -43.33 9.56 0.61
CA TYR A 216 -42.74 9.21 -0.67
C TYR A 216 -42.60 10.48 -1.53
N ILE A 217 -41.36 10.83 -1.86
CA ILE A 217 -41.02 11.97 -2.72
C ILE A 217 -40.28 11.41 -3.95
N SER A 218 -40.95 11.47 -5.10
CA SER A 218 -40.47 10.96 -6.38
C SER A 218 -39.11 11.53 -6.78
N ALA A 219 -38.93 12.85 -6.66
CA ALA A 219 -37.69 13.54 -6.99
C ALA A 219 -36.50 13.14 -6.10
N SER A 220 -36.75 12.81 -4.83
CA SER A 220 -35.68 12.39 -3.92
C SER A 220 -35.23 10.95 -4.14
N PHE A 221 -36.15 10.09 -4.61
CA PHE A 221 -35.88 8.67 -4.79
C PHE A 221 -35.38 8.32 -6.20
N LEU A 222 -36.04 8.83 -7.23
CA LEU A 222 -35.70 8.59 -8.64
C LEU A 222 -34.77 9.65 -9.24
N GLY A 223 -34.80 10.85 -8.66
CA GLY A 223 -34.14 12.01 -9.23
C GLY A 223 -32.68 12.14 -8.83
N ASP A 224 -31.86 12.52 -9.80
CA ASP A 224 -30.53 13.04 -9.56
C ASP A 224 -30.61 14.56 -9.48
N ALA A 225 -30.23 15.13 -8.33
CA ALA A 225 -30.27 16.57 -8.08
C ALA A 225 -29.52 17.37 -9.17
N VAL A 226 -28.43 16.82 -9.71
CA VAL A 226 -27.62 17.49 -10.75
C VAL A 226 -28.40 17.54 -12.07
N LYS A 227 -29.01 16.42 -12.46
CA LYS A 227 -29.82 16.34 -13.68
C LYS A 227 -31.07 17.18 -13.59
N ILE A 228 -31.73 17.21 -12.43
CA ILE A 228 -32.91 18.06 -12.21
C ILE A 228 -32.55 19.53 -12.40
N GLN A 229 -31.41 19.96 -11.87
CA GLN A 229 -30.91 21.33 -12.05
C GLN A 229 -30.55 21.62 -13.50
N GLU A 230 -29.89 20.69 -14.18
CA GLU A 230 -29.60 20.80 -15.61
C GLU A 230 -30.89 20.99 -16.41
N TRP A 231 -31.95 20.23 -16.11
CA TRP A 231 -33.26 20.40 -16.75
C TRP A 231 -33.85 21.78 -16.49
N GLN A 232 -33.74 22.29 -15.25
CA GLN A 232 -34.22 23.62 -14.88
C GLN A 232 -33.49 24.73 -15.65
N LEU A 233 -32.17 24.63 -15.78
CA LEU A 233 -31.35 25.55 -16.59
C LEU A 233 -31.73 25.52 -18.08
N LEU A 234 -32.17 24.35 -18.57
CA LEU A 234 -32.63 24.16 -19.95
C LEU A 234 -34.09 24.59 -20.16
N GLY A 235 -34.74 25.15 -19.15
CA GLY A 235 -36.09 25.72 -19.23
C GLY A 235 -37.20 24.84 -18.68
N LEU A 236 -36.89 23.77 -17.95
CA LEU A 236 -37.88 23.06 -17.15
C LEU A 236 -38.31 23.96 -15.97
N PRO A 237 -39.61 24.11 -15.71
CA PRO A 237 -40.07 24.77 -14.49
C PRO A 237 -39.56 24.08 -13.22
N SER A 238 -39.32 24.82 -12.13
CA SER A 238 -38.79 24.25 -10.89
C SER A 238 -39.86 23.61 -9.99
N ASP A 239 -41.12 23.56 -10.43
CA ASP A 239 -42.21 22.97 -9.65
C ASP A 239 -42.14 21.44 -9.65
N ASP A 240 -42.62 20.83 -8.56
CA ASP A 240 -42.56 19.37 -8.36
C ASP A 240 -43.27 18.60 -9.48
N PHE A 241 -44.37 19.14 -10.03
CA PHE A 241 -45.12 18.51 -11.09
C PHE A 241 -44.33 18.43 -12.40
N SER A 242 -43.62 19.50 -12.76
CA SER A 242 -42.72 19.54 -13.92
C SER A 242 -41.51 18.63 -13.75
N VAL A 243 -40.92 18.58 -12.56
CA VAL A 243 -39.83 17.65 -12.23
C VAL A 243 -40.29 16.20 -12.33
N GLU A 244 -41.47 15.87 -11.79
CA GLU A 244 -42.07 14.55 -11.92
C GLU A 244 -42.32 14.15 -13.37
N ASN A 245 -42.84 15.08 -14.18
CA ASN A 245 -43.06 14.83 -15.60
C ASN A 245 -41.74 14.55 -16.35
N ALA A 246 -40.67 15.26 -16.00
CA ALA A 246 -39.33 15.01 -16.55
C ALA A 246 -38.76 13.65 -16.09
N LEU A 247 -39.01 13.25 -14.85
CA LEU A 247 -38.62 11.92 -14.36
C LEU A 247 -39.37 10.82 -15.10
N VAL A 248 -40.69 10.97 -15.29
CA VAL A 248 -41.48 10.00 -16.05
C VAL A 248 -41.01 9.93 -17.50
N SER A 249 -40.72 11.06 -18.15
CA SER A 249 -40.28 11.06 -19.55
C SER A 249 -38.91 10.40 -19.77
N THR A 250 -38.00 10.54 -18.80
CA THR A 250 -36.64 10.00 -18.89
C THR A 250 -36.55 8.53 -18.46
N MET A 251 -37.37 8.10 -17.51
CA MET A 251 -37.35 6.74 -16.96
C MET A 251 -38.34 5.78 -17.63
N ALA A 252 -39.36 6.30 -18.33
CA ALA A 252 -40.33 5.45 -19.00
C ALA A 252 -39.71 4.67 -20.18
N ARG A 253 -40.14 3.42 -20.36
CA ARG A 253 -39.69 2.56 -21.46
C ARG A 253 -40.31 2.95 -22.81
N ARG A 254 -41.55 3.43 -22.80
CA ARG A 254 -42.30 3.86 -24.00
C ARG A 254 -42.01 5.33 -24.26
N TRP A 255 -42.13 5.74 -25.53
CA TRP A 255 -41.89 7.13 -25.93
C TRP A 255 -42.87 8.08 -25.23
N PRO A 256 -42.40 9.23 -24.71
CA PRO A 256 -43.25 10.19 -24.05
C PRO A 256 -44.07 11.00 -25.07
N LEU A 257 -45.38 11.09 -24.83
CA LEU A 257 -46.30 12.00 -25.50
C LEU A 257 -46.76 13.06 -24.51
N PHE A 258 -46.30 14.28 -24.72
CA PHE A 258 -46.62 15.43 -23.88
C PHE A 258 -47.88 16.14 -24.37
N ILE A 259 -48.87 16.23 -23.50
CA ILE A 259 -50.02 17.13 -23.64
C ILE A 259 -49.54 18.51 -23.18
N ASP A 260 -49.13 19.35 -24.13
CA ASP A 260 -48.43 20.61 -23.88
C ASP A 260 -49.05 21.76 -24.70
N PRO A 261 -50.21 22.30 -24.25
CA PRO A 261 -50.90 23.38 -24.96
C PRO A 261 -50.09 24.68 -25.00
N GLN A 262 -49.19 24.88 -24.03
CA GLN A 262 -48.39 26.09 -23.89
C GLN A 262 -46.99 25.98 -24.52
N GLY A 263 -46.57 24.80 -24.97
CA GLY A 263 -45.27 24.59 -25.61
C GLY A 263 -44.08 24.59 -24.64
N GLN A 264 -44.30 24.39 -23.33
CA GLN A 264 -43.22 24.37 -22.34
C GLN A 264 -42.33 23.14 -22.50
N ALA A 265 -42.93 21.95 -22.55
CA ALA A 265 -42.20 20.70 -22.76
C ALA A 265 -41.50 20.71 -24.12
N ASN A 266 -42.16 21.24 -25.16
CA ASN A 266 -41.59 21.39 -26.49
C ASN A 266 -40.28 22.20 -26.49
N ASN A 267 -40.30 23.38 -25.85
CA ASN A 267 -39.11 24.23 -25.74
C ASN A 267 -38.01 23.59 -24.88
N TRP A 268 -38.38 22.95 -23.77
CA TRP A 268 -37.44 22.24 -22.90
C TRP A 268 -36.72 21.10 -23.64
N ILE A 269 -37.45 20.25 -24.39
CA ILE A 269 -36.86 19.14 -25.17
C ILE A 269 -35.91 19.66 -26.25
N LYS A 270 -36.27 20.76 -26.93
CA LYS A 270 -35.39 21.42 -27.91
C LYS A 270 -34.07 21.89 -27.30
N ASN A 271 -34.10 22.37 -26.06
CA ASN A 271 -32.89 22.79 -25.36
C ASN A 271 -32.09 21.59 -24.85
N LEU A 272 -32.76 20.57 -24.32
CA LEU A 272 -32.17 19.33 -23.82
C LEU A 272 -31.37 18.60 -24.90
N GLU A 273 -31.96 18.45 -26.08
CA GLU A 273 -31.37 17.69 -27.19
C GLU A 273 -30.59 18.59 -28.18
N ARG A 274 -30.28 19.84 -27.79
CA ARG A 274 -29.59 20.80 -28.65
C ARG A 274 -28.20 20.30 -29.09
N ALA A 275 -27.44 19.72 -28.15
CA ALA A 275 -26.13 19.14 -28.45
C ALA A 275 -26.23 17.90 -29.36
N ASN A 276 -27.36 17.18 -29.30
CA ASN A 276 -27.61 15.94 -30.04
C ASN A 276 -28.25 16.17 -31.42
N LYS A 277 -28.39 17.43 -31.86
CA LYS A 277 -28.96 17.82 -33.16
C LYS A 277 -30.39 17.31 -33.37
N LEU A 278 -31.28 17.58 -32.41
CA LEU A 278 -32.72 17.29 -32.50
C LEU A 278 -33.33 17.76 -33.83
N THR A 279 -34.05 16.86 -34.50
CA THR A 279 -34.84 17.19 -35.69
C THR A 279 -36.32 17.33 -35.31
N THR A 280 -36.91 18.48 -35.63
CA THR A 280 -38.35 18.74 -35.42
C THR A 280 -39.13 18.37 -36.66
N LEU A 281 -40.15 17.52 -36.53
CA LEU A 281 -41.00 17.07 -37.63
C LEU A 281 -42.47 17.30 -37.30
N ARG A 282 -43.31 17.49 -38.32
CA ARG A 282 -44.77 17.55 -38.16
C ARG A 282 -45.44 16.49 -39.03
N PRO A 283 -46.44 15.74 -38.51
CA PRO A 283 -47.16 14.74 -39.32
C PRO A 283 -47.86 15.31 -40.55
N THR A 284 -48.15 16.62 -40.57
CA THR A 284 -48.76 17.32 -41.71
C THR A 284 -47.80 17.52 -42.89
N GLU A 285 -46.50 17.31 -42.71
CA GLU A 285 -45.48 17.51 -43.76
C GLU A 285 -45.33 16.23 -44.58
N GLY A 286 -45.46 16.30 -45.91
CA GLY A 286 -45.45 15.09 -46.76
C GLY A 286 -44.17 14.24 -46.67
N ASP A 287 -43.02 14.85 -46.37
CA ASP A 287 -41.73 14.16 -46.29
C ASP A 287 -41.35 13.69 -44.87
N TYR A 288 -42.27 13.79 -43.90
CA TYR A 288 -41.93 13.52 -42.49
C TYR A 288 -41.44 12.09 -42.26
N LEU A 289 -42.04 11.08 -42.92
CA LEU A 289 -41.65 9.67 -42.80
C LEU A 289 -40.22 9.41 -43.30
N LYS A 290 -39.82 10.07 -44.39
CA LYS A 290 -38.48 9.96 -44.95
C LYS A 290 -37.44 10.58 -44.02
N SER A 291 -37.75 11.75 -43.47
CA SER A 291 -36.89 12.43 -42.49
C SER A 291 -36.78 11.63 -41.19
N LEU A 292 -37.89 11.07 -40.70
CA LEU A 292 -37.91 10.18 -39.53
C LEU A 292 -37.04 8.94 -39.76
N SER A 293 -37.17 8.29 -40.92
CA SER A 293 -36.39 7.11 -41.28
C SER A 293 -34.88 7.40 -41.29
N ASN A 294 -34.47 8.57 -41.81
CA ASN A 294 -33.08 9.01 -41.75
C ASN A 294 -32.61 9.25 -40.31
N CYS A 295 -33.43 9.89 -39.47
CA CYS A 295 -33.09 10.12 -38.08
C CYS A 295 -32.91 8.81 -37.31
N ILE A 296 -33.75 7.80 -37.57
CA ILE A 296 -33.64 6.46 -36.98
C ILE A 296 -32.33 5.78 -37.40
N ARG A 297 -31.99 5.85 -38.69
CA ARG A 297 -30.74 5.28 -39.21
C ARG A 297 -29.49 5.91 -38.58
N TYR A 298 -29.48 7.24 -38.44
CA TYR A 298 -28.34 7.97 -37.88
C TYR A 298 -28.39 8.14 -36.36
N GLY A 299 -29.43 7.64 -35.69
CA GLY A 299 -29.57 7.77 -34.24
C GLY A 299 -29.82 9.20 -33.73
N MET A 300 -30.33 10.09 -34.59
CA MET A 300 -30.64 11.48 -34.23
C MET A 300 -31.99 11.56 -33.51
N PRO A 301 -32.12 12.32 -32.41
CA PRO A 301 -33.38 12.46 -31.72
C PRO A 301 -34.40 13.23 -32.56
N VAL A 302 -35.67 12.85 -32.46
CA VAL A 302 -36.80 13.48 -33.17
C VAL A 302 -37.84 14.00 -32.20
N LEU A 303 -38.30 15.22 -32.46
CA LEU A 303 -39.48 15.80 -31.82
C LEU A 303 -40.62 15.91 -32.84
N LEU A 304 -41.65 15.10 -32.66
CA LEU A 304 -42.86 15.13 -33.46
C LEU A 304 -43.86 16.11 -32.85
N GLU A 305 -44.12 17.21 -33.56
CA GLU A 305 -44.93 18.33 -33.07
C GLU A 305 -46.37 18.29 -33.58
N ASN A 306 -47.28 18.80 -32.75
CA ASN A 306 -48.70 19.00 -33.07
C ASN A 306 -49.42 17.73 -33.51
N VAL A 307 -49.11 16.61 -32.83
CA VAL A 307 -49.81 15.35 -33.09
C VAL A 307 -51.27 15.47 -32.67
N GLY A 308 -52.17 15.02 -33.55
CA GLY A 308 -53.61 14.98 -33.32
C GLY A 308 -54.03 13.86 -32.36
N GLU A 309 -55.32 13.54 -32.34
CA GLU A 309 -55.85 12.40 -31.58
C GLU A 309 -55.63 11.08 -32.31
N GLU A 310 -55.64 11.12 -33.65
CA GLU A 310 -55.37 9.99 -34.51
C GLU A 310 -53.87 9.94 -34.86
N MET A 311 -53.26 8.77 -34.60
CA MET A 311 -51.89 8.46 -34.98
C MET A 311 -51.88 7.66 -36.27
N ASP A 312 -50.97 7.99 -37.17
CA ASP A 312 -50.76 7.22 -38.40
C ASP A 312 -50.26 5.81 -38.05
N PRO A 313 -50.96 4.72 -38.45
CA PRO A 313 -50.54 3.34 -38.19
C PRO A 313 -49.15 3.01 -38.72
N VAL A 314 -48.64 3.74 -39.71
CA VAL A 314 -47.28 3.59 -40.22
C VAL A 314 -46.21 3.80 -39.13
N LEU A 315 -46.54 4.55 -38.06
CA LEU A 315 -45.64 4.78 -36.92
C LEU A 315 -45.62 3.65 -35.89
N ASP A 316 -46.53 2.67 -35.98
CA ASP A 316 -46.66 1.60 -34.98
C ASP A 316 -45.35 0.83 -34.71
N PRO A 317 -44.54 0.46 -35.72
CA PRO A 317 -43.26 -0.20 -35.50
C PRO A 317 -42.29 0.66 -34.68
N VAL A 318 -42.32 1.98 -34.88
CA VAL A 318 -41.50 2.95 -34.13
C VAL A 318 -42.01 3.11 -32.70
N LEU A 319 -43.32 3.24 -32.52
CA LEU A 319 -43.94 3.44 -31.22
C LEU A 319 -43.76 2.23 -30.30
N THR A 320 -43.92 1.03 -30.86
CA THR A 320 -43.76 -0.26 -30.16
C THR A 320 -42.31 -0.74 -30.06
N LYS A 321 -41.37 -0.07 -30.75
CA LYS A 321 -39.96 -0.48 -30.87
C LYS A 321 -39.83 -1.91 -31.42
N SER A 322 -40.56 -2.21 -32.49
CA SER A 322 -40.54 -3.51 -33.18
C SER A 322 -39.25 -3.70 -34.00
N VAL A 323 -38.13 -3.85 -33.29
CA VAL A 323 -36.79 -4.04 -33.86
C VAL A 323 -36.50 -5.53 -34.02
N PHE A 324 -35.95 -5.93 -35.16
CA PHE A 324 -35.51 -7.30 -35.43
C PHE A 324 -34.08 -7.31 -35.94
N LYS A 325 -33.42 -8.47 -35.87
CA LYS A 325 -32.07 -8.63 -36.42
C LYS A 325 -32.16 -9.17 -37.84
N GLU A 326 -31.60 -8.43 -38.79
CA GLU A 326 -31.48 -8.83 -40.19
C GLU A 326 -30.01 -8.77 -40.59
N SER A 327 -29.46 -9.89 -41.06
CA SER A 327 -28.05 -9.98 -41.48
C SER A 327 -27.03 -9.49 -40.44
N GLY A 328 -27.34 -9.64 -39.15
CA GLY A 328 -26.48 -9.22 -38.04
C GLY A 328 -26.63 -7.76 -37.58
N MET A 329 -27.41 -6.94 -38.30
CA MET A 329 -27.73 -5.56 -37.92
C MET A 329 -29.13 -5.46 -37.30
N LEU A 330 -29.34 -4.49 -36.42
CA LEU A 330 -30.66 -4.16 -35.91
C LEU A 330 -31.42 -3.37 -36.99
N SER A 331 -32.62 -3.82 -37.33
CA SER A 331 -33.45 -3.25 -38.37
C SER A 331 -34.90 -3.07 -37.89
N MET A 332 -35.62 -2.15 -38.52
CA MET A 332 -37.04 -1.87 -38.30
C MET A 332 -37.73 -1.63 -39.63
N THR A 333 -38.95 -2.12 -39.79
CA THR A 333 -39.78 -1.86 -40.97
C THR A 333 -40.73 -0.69 -40.69
N ILE A 334 -40.74 0.32 -41.56
CA ILE A 334 -41.63 1.47 -41.51
C ILE A 334 -42.31 1.60 -42.87
N GLY A 335 -43.64 1.46 -42.90
CA GLY A 335 -44.38 1.33 -44.15
C GLY A 335 -43.85 0.13 -44.95
N ASP A 336 -43.44 0.38 -46.19
CA ASP A 336 -42.90 -0.66 -47.08
C ASP A 336 -41.35 -0.76 -47.05
N SER A 337 -40.68 0.04 -46.20
CA SER A 337 -39.21 0.14 -46.19
C SER A 337 -38.61 -0.46 -44.92
N THR A 338 -37.59 -1.30 -45.08
CA THR A 338 -36.74 -1.74 -43.95
C THR A 338 -35.55 -0.81 -43.81
N ILE A 339 -35.35 -0.29 -42.61
CA ILE A 339 -34.25 0.61 -42.26
C ILE A 339 -33.41 0.04 -41.13
N GLU A 340 -32.13 0.37 -41.13
CA GLU A 340 -31.24 0.11 -39.99
C GLU A 340 -31.67 0.93 -38.78
N TYR A 341 -31.69 0.29 -37.61
CA TYR A 341 -32.10 0.88 -36.35
C TYR A 341 -30.89 1.18 -35.47
N ASN A 342 -30.73 2.44 -35.09
CA ASN A 342 -29.70 2.86 -34.15
C ASN A 342 -30.27 2.97 -32.72
N GLU A 343 -29.62 2.33 -31.75
CA GLU A 343 -30.06 2.30 -30.34
C GLU A 343 -30.00 3.68 -29.64
N THR A 344 -29.21 4.62 -30.16
CA THR A 344 -29.14 5.99 -29.61
C THR A 344 -30.36 6.82 -29.98
N PHE A 345 -31.19 6.38 -30.94
CA PHE A 345 -32.39 7.08 -31.36
C PHE A 345 -33.34 7.34 -30.17
N ARG A 346 -33.94 8.53 -30.17
CA ARG A 346 -34.96 8.96 -29.19
C ARG A 346 -36.09 9.67 -29.90
N LEU A 347 -37.33 9.35 -29.52
CA LEU A 347 -38.54 9.98 -30.04
C LEU A 347 -39.28 10.69 -28.91
N TYR A 348 -39.61 11.96 -29.15
CA TYR A 348 -40.45 12.79 -28.31
C TYR A 348 -41.68 13.23 -29.10
N ILE A 349 -42.85 13.25 -28.46
CA ILE A 349 -44.11 13.58 -29.13
C ILE A 349 -44.79 14.69 -28.34
N THR A 350 -45.28 15.74 -29.01
CA THR A 350 -46.01 16.84 -28.37
C THR A 350 -47.33 17.10 -29.08
N THR A 351 -48.36 17.40 -28.30
CA THR A 351 -49.65 17.90 -28.80
C THR A 351 -50.02 19.21 -28.15
N LYS A 352 -50.62 20.12 -28.93
CA LYS A 352 -51.19 21.38 -28.43
C LYS A 352 -52.64 21.25 -27.99
N LEU A 353 -53.25 20.09 -28.21
CA LEU A 353 -54.63 19.85 -27.80
C LEU A 353 -54.69 19.86 -26.26
N PRO A 354 -55.55 20.69 -25.63
CA PRO A 354 -55.61 20.79 -24.17
C PRO A 354 -56.23 19.58 -23.48
N ARG A 355 -57.14 18.87 -24.18
CA ARG A 355 -57.82 17.67 -23.67
C ARG A 355 -58.02 16.67 -24.80
N PRO A 356 -56.94 16.07 -25.33
CA PRO A 356 -57.04 15.08 -26.39
C PRO A 356 -57.70 13.79 -25.88
N HIS A 357 -58.58 13.19 -26.68
CA HIS A 357 -59.17 11.89 -26.40
C HIS A 357 -58.43 10.77 -27.15
N TYR A 358 -57.30 10.33 -26.58
CA TYR A 358 -56.55 9.21 -27.14
C TYR A 358 -57.27 7.88 -26.90
N THR A 359 -57.24 7.02 -27.93
CA THR A 359 -57.76 5.66 -27.82
C THR A 359 -56.93 4.84 -26.82
N PRO A 360 -57.50 3.76 -26.25
CA PRO A 360 -56.74 2.83 -25.42
C PRO A 360 -55.52 2.26 -26.13
N GLU A 361 -55.62 2.04 -27.44
CA GLU A 361 -54.53 1.55 -28.28
C GLU A 361 -53.33 2.51 -28.27
N THR A 362 -53.56 3.80 -28.51
CA THR A 362 -52.50 4.82 -28.43
C THR A 362 -51.90 4.88 -27.02
N SER A 363 -52.75 4.84 -25.99
CA SER A 363 -52.34 4.92 -24.58
C SER A 363 -51.49 3.73 -24.10
N VAL A 364 -51.57 2.58 -24.79
CA VAL A 364 -50.72 1.41 -24.53
C VAL A 364 -49.37 1.56 -25.25
N LYS A 365 -49.34 2.17 -26.43
CA LYS A 365 -48.12 2.34 -27.24
C LYS A 365 -47.18 3.43 -26.69
N VAL A 366 -47.72 4.53 -26.16
CA VAL A 366 -46.92 5.67 -25.66
C VAL A 366 -47.09 5.91 -24.15
N THR A 367 -46.16 6.65 -23.55
CA THR A 367 -46.32 7.18 -22.18
C THR A 367 -46.95 8.56 -22.27
N LEU A 368 -48.25 8.66 -21.96
CA LEU A 368 -48.95 9.93 -21.90
C LEU A 368 -48.50 10.74 -20.68
N ILE A 369 -48.08 11.98 -20.90
CA ILE A 369 -47.62 12.92 -19.87
C ILE A 369 -48.41 14.20 -20.00
N ASN A 370 -49.16 14.55 -18.95
CA ASN A 370 -49.86 15.81 -18.89
C ASN A 370 -48.91 16.92 -18.45
N PHE A 371 -48.61 17.84 -19.36
CA PHE A 371 -47.76 18.99 -19.14
C PHE A 371 -48.55 20.32 -19.18
N ALA A 372 -49.88 20.24 -19.13
CA ALA A 372 -50.72 21.44 -19.13
C ALA A 372 -50.52 22.23 -17.83
N ILE A 373 -50.25 23.52 -17.97
CA ILE A 373 -50.05 24.41 -16.82
C ILE A 373 -51.35 24.51 -16.03
N THR A 374 -51.26 24.30 -14.71
CA THR A 374 -52.35 24.55 -13.77
C THR A 374 -52.25 25.96 -13.19
N PRO A 375 -53.34 26.59 -12.69
CA PRO A 375 -53.25 27.90 -12.05
C PRO A 375 -52.26 27.97 -10.90
N ALA A 376 -52.16 26.90 -10.10
CA ALA A 376 -51.16 26.79 -9.03
C ALA A 376 -49.73 26.73 -9.60
N GLY A 377 -49.49 25.89 -10.61
CA GLY A 377 -48.18 25.82 -11.28
C GLY A 377 -47.79 27.14 -11.95
N LEU A 378 -48.76 27.89 -12.50
CA LEU A 378 -48.49 29.22 -13.04
C LEU A 378 -48.09 30.22 -11.94
N GLN A 379 -48.76 30.17 -10.78
CA GLN A 379 -48.41 31.00 -9.63
C GLN A 379 -46.98 30.71 -9.17
N ASP A 380 -46.60 29.44 -9.04
CA ASP A 380 -45.24 29.05 -8.64
C ASP A 380 -44.19 29.48 -9.67
N GLN A 381 -44.48 29.33 -10.95
CA GLN A 381 -43.61 29.79 -12.04
C GLN A 381 -43.46 31.31 -12.07
N LEU A 382 -44.54 32.06 -11.84
CA LEU A 382 -44.50 33.51 -11.75
C LEU A 382 -43.73 33.97 -10.52
N LEU A 383 -43.97 33.36 -9.35
CA LEU A 383 -43.23 33.63 -8.13
C LEU A 383 -41.73 33.40 -8.35
N GLN A 384 -41.36 32.31 -9.02
CA GLN A 384 -39.96 32.04 -9.36
C GLN A 384 -39.36 33.15 -10.25
N LYS A 385 -40.08 33.60 -11.28
CA LYS A 385 -39.62 34.70 -12.14
C LYS A 385 -39.52 36.03 -11.41
N VAL A 386 -40.43 36.30 -10.48
CA VAL A 386 -40.39 37.50 -9.64
C VAL A 386 -39.17 37.45 -8.72
N VAL A 387 -38.93 36.34 -8.03
CA VAL A 387 -37.73 36.14 -7.19
C VAL A 387 -36.44 36.28 -8.03
N GLN A 388 -36.41 35.72 -9.25
CA GLN A 388 -35.27 35.90 -10.16
C GLN A 388 -35.01 37.35 -10.55
N PHE A 389 -36.04 38.18 -10.58
CA PHE A 389 -35.93 39.59 -10.94
C PHE A 389 -35.64 40.49 -9.73
N GLU A 390 -36.38 40.30 -8.64
CA GLU A 390 -36.30 41.11 -7.41
C GLU A 390 -35.07 40.74 -6.57
N GLU A 391 -34.73 39.46 -6.49
CA GLU A 391 -33.65 38.94 -5.65
C GLU A 391 -32.62 38.13 -6.47
N ARG A 392 -32.18 38.70 -7.60
CA ARG A 392 -31.26 38.03 -8.54
C ARG A 392 -30.00 37.47 -7.87
N GLU A 393 -29.43 38.19 -6.90
CA GLU A 393 -28.24 37.74 -6.18
C GLU A 393 -28.46 36.47 -5.36
N ILE A 394 -29.66 36.30 -4.78
CA ILE A 394 -30.00 35.13 -3.97
C ILE A 394 -30.17 33.90 -4.88
N GLU A 395 -30.84 34.06 -6.02
CA GLU A 395 -30.97 32.97 -7.00
C GLU A 395 -29.62 32.59 -7.62
N GLU A 396 -28.79 33.56 -8.00
CA GLU A 396 -27.44 33.30 -8.51
C GLU A 396 -26.58 32.56 -7.47
N ARG A 397 -26.66 32.97 -6.19
CA ARG A 397 -25.99 32.27 -5.08
C ARG A 397 -26.52 30.85 -4.90
N LYS A 398 -27.83 30.64 -4.97
CA LYS A 398 -28.45 29.31 -4.87
C LYS A 398 -27.97 28.40 -6.01
N ASN A 399 -28.02 28.87 -7.25
CA ASN A 399 -27.58 28.09 -8.41
C ASN A 399 -26.09 27.71 -8.32
N LYS A 400 -25.22 28.65 -7.93
CA LYS A 400 -23.81 28.38 -7.69
C LYS A 400 -23.61 27.36 -6.56
N SER A 401 -24.36 27.50 -5.47
CA SER A 401 -24.26 26.61 -4.31
C SER A 401 -24.67 25.19 -4.64
N VAL A 402 -25.74 24.99 -5.41
CA VAL A 402 -26.18 23.65 -5.83
C VAL A 402 -25.19 23.02 -6.81
N GLN A 403 -24.69 23.78 -7.79
CA GLN A 403 -23.67 23.29 -8.72
C GLN A 403 -22.38 22.91 -8.00
N GLN A 404 -21.91 23.77 -7.09
CA GLN A 404 -20.72 23.49 -6.29
C GLN A 404 -20.94 22.29 -5.36
N GLY A 405 -22.12 22.15 -4.75
CA GLY A 405 -22.46 20.99 -3.92
C GLY A 405 -22.48 19.68 -4.70
N ALA A 406 -23.00 19.70 -5.94
CA ALA A 406 -22.95 18.57 -6.86
C ALA A 406 -21.50 18.16 -7.21
N MET A 407 -20.67 19.14 -7.60
CA MET A 407 -19.26 18.91 -7.91
C MET A 407 -18.49 18.39 -6.70
N ASN A 408 -18.76 18.96 -5.52
CA ASN A 408 -18.19 18.54 -4.24
C ASN A 408 -18.54 17.08 -3.95
N LYS A 409 -19.82 16.70 -4.07
CA LYS A 409 -20.28 15.33 -3.84
C LYS A 409 -19.66 14.33 -4.81
N ALA A 410 -19.56 14.69 -6.09
CA ALA A 410 -18.89 13.87 -7.11
C ALA A 410 -17.40 13.71 -6.80
N ARG A 411 -16.71 14.78 -6.42
CA ARG A 411 -15.30 14.76 -6.05
C ARG A 411 -15.04 13.97 -4.77
N LEU A 412 -15.92 14.07 -3.77
CA LEU A 412 -15.84 13.29 -2.54
C LEU A 412 -15.95 11.79 -2.83
N LYS A 413 -16.90 11.39 -3.68
CA LYS A 413 -17.02 10.00 -4.14
C LYS A 413 -15.77 9.54 -4.90
N GLN A 414 -15.21 10.39 -5.76
CA GLN A 414 -13.98 10.05 -6.46
C GLN A 414 -12.81 9.84 -5.49
N CYS A 415 -12.65 10.71 -4.49
CA CYS A 415 -11.65 10.52 -3.45
C CYS A 415 -11.87 9.23 -2.65
N GLU A 416 -13.13 8.84 -2.38
CA GLU A 416 -13.45 7.56 -1.75
C GLU A 416 -13.03 6.37 -2.61
N ASP A 417 -13.38 6.40 -3.90
CA ASP A 417 -13.03 5.34 -4.85
C ASP A 417 -11.49 5.22 -4.98
N ASP A 418 -10.78 6.35 -5.01
CA ASP A 418 -9.31 6.39 -5.02
C ASP A 418 -8.71 5.78 -3.75
N ILE A 419 -9.24 6.11 -2.56
CA ILE A 419 -8.81 5.54 -1.28
C ILE A 419 -9.05 4.03 -1.26
N LEU A 420 -10.22 3.56 -1.69
CA LEU A 420 -10.56 2.13 -1.74
C LEU A 420 -9.66 1.37 -2.71
N ASN A 421 -9.39 1.95 -3.88
CA ASN A 421 -8.47 1.38 -4.86
C ASN A 421 -7.06 1.24 -4.27
N LEU A 422 -6.56 2.28 -3.60
CA LEU A 422 -5.25 2.30 -2.95
C LEU A 422 -5.15 1.25 -1.82
N LEU A 423 -6.21 1.08 -1.03
CA LEU A 423 -6.29 0.05 0.02
C LEU A 423 -6.36 -1.36 -0.55
N SER A 424 -7.03 -1.54 -1.70
CA SER A 424 -7.18 -2.85 -2.35
C SER A 424 -5.90 -3.34 -3.03
N SER A 425 -5.05 -2.42 -3.50
CA SER A 425 -3.82 -2.72 -4.25
C SER A 425 -2.60 -2.92 -3.35
N GLY A 426 -2.61 -2.38 -2.13
CA GLY A 426 -1.46 -2.42 -1.22
C GLY A 426 -1.32 -3.75 -0.47
N THR A 427 -0.37 -4.61 -0.86
CA THR A 427 0.03 -5.78 -0.06
C THR A 427 0.90 -5.40 1.15
N ASN A 428 1.63 -4.28 1.10
CA ASN A 428 2.48 -3.74 2.19
C ASN A 428 2.30 -2.22 2.36
N LEU A 429 1.14 -1.77 2.82
CA LEU A 429 0.82 -0.33 3.00
C LEU A 429 1.78 0.45 3.90
N LEU A 430 2.50 -0.22 4.82
CA LEU A 430 3.44 0.43 5.73
C LEU A 430 4.79 0.75 5.07
N GLU A 431 5.10 0.11 3.95
CA GLU A 431 6.37 0.28 3.25
C GLU A 431 6.27 1.32 2.13
N ASP A 432 5.05 1.54 1.61
CA ASP A 432 4.76 2.52 0.57
C ASP A 432 4.46 3.92 1.15
N GLU A 433 5.46 4.79 1.10
CA GLU A 433 5.35 6.17 1.57
C GLU A 433 4.47 7.05 0.67
N GLU A 434 4.43 6.77 -0.63
CA GLU A 434 3.64 7.52 -1.60
C GLU A 434 2.15 7.26 -1.39
N CYS A 435 1.79 6.00 -1.11
CA CYS A 435 0.45 5.59 -0.71
C CYS A 435 -0.01 6.34 0.55
N ILE A 436 0.80 6.39 1.61
CA ILE A 436 0.43 7.07 2.87
C ILE A 436 0.26 8.58 2.67
N ASN A 437 1.14 9.22 1.90
CA ASN A 437 1.05 10.65 1.64
C ASN A 437 -0.16 11.00 0.76
N THR A 438 -0.46 10.16 -0.23
CA THR A 438 -1.65 10.31 -1.07
C THR A 438 -2.93 10.14 -0.25
N LEU A 439 -2.95 9.17 0.68
CA LEU A 439 -4.08 8.95 1.58
C LEU A 439 -4.33 10.16 2.51
N ASP A 440 -3.28 10.74 3.10
CA ASP A 440 -3.41 11.94 3.95
C ASP A 440 -3.88 13.15 3.15
N ALA A 441 -3.38 13.32 1.91
CA ALA A 441 -3.82 14.39 1.02
C ALA A 441 -5.29 14.24 0.61
N SER A 442 -5.70 13.05 0.18
CA SER A 442 -7.09 12.75 -0.20
C SER A 442 -8.05 12.93 0.97
N LYS A 443 -7.65 12.55 2.19
CA LYS A 443 -8.44 12.80 3.40
C LYS A 443 -8.66 14.28 3.68
N ARG A 444 -7.61 15.09 3.65
CA ARG A 444 -7.74 16.55 3.87
C ARG A 444 -8.67 17.19 2.86
N ILE A 445 -8.60 16.75 1.60
CA ILE A 445 -9.51 17.20 0.55
C ILE A 445 -10.95 16.77 0.87
N ALA A 446 -11.17 15.52 1.28
CA ALA A 446 -12.50 15.05 1.66
C ALA A 446 -13.09 15.81 2.86
N ASP A 447 -12.29 16.09 3.89
CA ASP A 447 -12.70 16.86 5.07
C ASP A 447 -13.05 18.32 4.71
N ASP A 448 -12.24 18.98 3.88
CA ASP A 448 -12.51 20.33 3.37
C ASP A 448 -13.78 20.38 2.51
N ILE A 449 -13.98 19.40 1.63
CA ILE A 449 -15.19 19.28 0.82
C ILE A 449 -16.41 19.05 1.70
N ALA A 450 -16.32 18.21 2.74
CA ALA A 450 -17.41 17.95 3.65
C ALA A 450 -17.81 19.21 4.44
N MET A 451 -16.83 19.99 4.90
CA MET A 451 -17.10 21.26 5.59
C MET A 451 -17.77 22.28 4.64
N LYS A 452 -17.26 22.43 3.42
CA LYS A 452 -17.88 23.28 2.38
C LYS A 452 -19.29 22.82 2.02
N GLN A 453 -19.53 21.53 2.02
CA GLN A 453 -20.86 20.97 1.74
C GLN A 453 -21.87 21.33 2.85
N GLN A 454 -21.45 21.30 4.12
CA GLN A 454 -22.31 21.73 5.23
C GLN A 454 -22.66 23.22 5.15
N GLU A 455 -21.69 24.07 4.77
CA GLU A 455 -21.93 25.51 4.56
C GLU A 455 -22.92 25.75 3.41
N ILE A 456 -22.76 25.03 2.30
CA ILE A 456 -23.65 25.09 1.14
C ILE A 456 -25.08 24.68 1.54
N GLU A 457 -25.24 23.61 2.31
CA GLU A 457 -26.55 23.14 2.77
C GLU A 457 -27.22 24.11 3.75
N ALA A 458 -26.44 24.72 4.66
CA ALA A 458 -26.93 25.74 5.56
C ALA A 458 -27.38 27.00 4.81
N ALA A 459 -26.58 27.46 3.84
CA ALA A 459 -26.91 28.59 2.99
C ALA A 459 -28.16 28.33 2.13
N GLY A 460 -28.31 27.12 1.59
CA GLY A 460 -29.50 26.70 0.84
C GLY A 460 -30.79 26.81 1.66
N LYS A 461 -30.77 26.30 2.91
CA LYS A 461 -31.92 26.40 3.83
C LYS A 461 -32.30 27.84 4.16
N ILE A 462 -31.32 28.74 4.23
CA ILE A 462 -31.57 30.17 4.46
C ILE A 462 -32.25 30.77 3.23
N CYS A 463 -31.74 30.50 2.03
CA CYS A 463 -32.33 30.99 0.78
C CYS A 463 -33.77 30.48 0.59
N ASP A 464 -34.05 29.22 0.94
CA ASP A 464 -35.39 28.65 0.84
C ASP A 464 -36.38 29.28 1.84
N LYS A 465 -35.91 29.68 3.03
CA LYS A 465 -36.73 30.43 4.00
C LYS A 465 -37.04 31.84 3.53
N THR A 466 -36.06 32.57 3.00
CA THR A 466 -36.26 33.92 2.46
C THR A 466 -37.25 33.93 1.29
N ARG A 467 -37.33 32.85 0.52
CA ARG A 467 -38.33 32.70 -0.55
C ARG A 467 -39.76 32.43 -0.06
N ALA A 468 -39.91 31.90 1.15
CA ALA A 468 -41.21 31.54 1.73
C ALA A 468 -41.86 32.70 2.52
N GLU A 469 -41.05 33.67 2.94
CA GLU A 469 -41.44 34.94 3.56
C GLU A 469 -41.75 35.99 2.48
#